data_AF-A0A7V4HSG2-F1
#
_entry.id   AF-A0A7V4HSG2-F1
#
_cell.length_a   1.000
_cell.length_b   1.000
_cell.length_c   1.000
_cell.angle_alpha   90.00
_cell.angle_beta   90.00
_cell.angle_gamma   90.00
#
_symmetry.space_group_name_H-M   'P 1'
#
loop_
_entity.id
_entity.type
_entity.pdbx_description
1 polymer ?
#
loop_
_entity_poly.entity_id
_entity_poly.type
_entity_poly.pdbx_seq_one_letter_code
_entity_poly.pdbx_strand_id
1 'polypeptide(L)'
;MDTETARNVLFAIATIGFVVWLAAMQFVAVCVKSEKDATRKAVEEFGLDEPPSGRLLVGRAEVEGQPAALAARAAAALANPWKSQLGPLKILTKSDDRVVFEGVGQDAAGQAGWRIVGRGEMHFASAGPNRTAVVYAAELRGGQWMLLLAKLFVVLGLATLLAVGALLLVVVVPHPDPAVRTQAVQMVQAVHFLWPPFLFAGLYRSARRTARAAFEVLVNNLPYSAEVS
;
A
#
# COMPACT_ATOMS: atom_id res chain seq x y z
N MET A 1 -8.11 28.22 35.10
CA MET A 1 -7.90 26.76 35.22
C MET A 1 -6.91 26.53 36.36
N ASP A 2 -7.34 25.94 37.47
CA ASP A 2 -6.43 25.54 38.54
C ASP A 2 -5.53 24.35 38.11
N THR A 3 -4.58 23.99 38.98
CA THR A 3 -3.58 22.94 38.75
C THR A 3 -4.21 21.55 38.62
N GLU A 4 -5.23 21.26 39.43
CA GLU A 4 -5.93 19.96 39.41
C GLU A 4 -6.67 19.76 38.09
N THR A 5 -7.41 20.79 37.66
CA THR A 5 -8.10 20.82 36.37
C THR A 5 -7.11 20.66 35.22
N ALA A 6 -5.99 21.39 35.24
CA ALA A 6 -4.96 21.28 34.20
C ALA A 6 -4.39 19.86 34.10
N ARG A 7 -4.14 19.22 35.26
CA ARG A 7 -3.65 17.84 35.34
C ARG A 7 -4.66 16.84 34.78
N ASN A 8 -5.93 16.96 35.16
CA ASN A 8 -6.99 16.08 34.68
C ASN A 8 -7.21 16.21 33.18
N VAL A 9 -7.22 17.45 32.65
CA VAL A 9 -7.32 17.71 31.21
C VAL A 9 -6.13 17.11 30.46
N LEU A 10 -4.91 17.28 30.97
CA LEU A 10 -3.72 16.70 30.35
C LEU A 10 -3.78 15.17 30.31
N PHE A 11 -4.22 14.51 31.39
CA PHE A 11 -4.40 13.06 31.39
C PHE A 11 -5.48 12.60 30.41
N ALA A 12 -6.58 13.32 30.30
CA ALA A 12 -7.62 13.03 29.32
C ALA A 12 -7.07 13.12 27.88
N ILE A 13 -6.34 14.19 27.56
CA ILE A 13 -5.71 14.38 26.24
C ILE A 13 -4.68 13.29 25.95
N ALA A 14 -3.80 12.98 26.92
CA ALA A 14 -2.80 11.93 26.77
C ALA A 14 -3.44 10.56 26.55
N THR A 15 -4.53 10.26 27.26
CA THR A 15 -5.30 9.02 27.09
C THR A 15 -5.91 8.92 25.70
N ILE A 16 -6.57 9.99 25.22
CA ILE A 16 -7.13 10.03 23.86
C ILE A 16 -6.01 9.88 22.81
N GLY A 17 -4.90 10.61 22.97
CA GLY A 17 -3.75 10.52 22.09
C GLY A 17 -3.15 9.12 22.03
N PHE A 18 -3.07 8.42 23.16
CA PHE A 18 -2.61 7.04 23.24
C PHE A 18 -3.57 6.07 22.52
N VAL A 19 -4.88 6.23 22.67
CA VAL A 19 -5.88 5.42 21.94
C VAL A 19 -5.76 5.63 20.43
N VAL A 20 -5.63 6.88 19.97
CA VAL A 20 -5.42 7.17 18.54
C VAL A 20 -4.11 6.59 18.04
N TRP A 21 -3.05 6.67 18.84
CA TRP A 21 -1.76 6.05 18.53
C TRP A 21 -1.85 4.53 18.40
N LEU A 22 -2.57 3.85 19.30
CA LEU A 22 -2.84 2.42 19.20
C LEU A 22 -3.60 2.06 17.92
N ALA A 23 -4.62 2.85 17.56
CA ALA A 23 -5.36 2.67 16.33
C ALA A 23 -4.46 2.83 15.09
N ALA A 24 -3.55 3.82 15.09
CA ALA A 24 -2.57 4.02 14.04
C ALA A 24 -1.62 2.83 13.90
N MET A 25 -1.08 2.36 15.03
CA MET A 25 -0.21 1.18 15.08
C MET A 25 -0.92 -0.06 14.55
N GLN A 26 -2.16 -0.32 14.99
CA GLN A 26 -2.97 -1.44 14.51
C GLN A 26 -3.23 -1.34 13.01
N PHE A 27 -3.58 -0.16 12.51
CA PHE A 27 -3.82 0.07 11.08
C PHE A 27 -2.56 -0.24 10.24
N VAL A 28 -1.40 0.27 10.65
CA VAL A 28 -0.12 -0.02 9.98
C VAL A 28 0.23 -1.51 10.06
N ALA A 29 0.01 -2.15 11.21
CA ALA A 29 0.27 -3.58 11.40
C ALA A 29 -0.61 -4.45 10.50
N VAL A 30 -1.90 -4.12 10.36
CA VAL A 30 -2.83 -4.81 9.45
C VAL A 30 -2.39 -4.66 8.00
N CYS A 31 -1.94 -3.46 7.58
CA CYS A 31 -1.39 -3.26 6.24
C CYS A 31 -0.19 -4.17 5.97
N VAL A 32 0.79 -4.22 6.88
CA VAL A 32 1.98 -5.08 6.75
C VAL A 32 1.61 -6.57 6.76
N LYS A 33 0.69 -6.98 7.65
CA LYS A 33 0.24 -8.38 7.71
C LYS A 33 -0.46 -8.80 6.42
N SER A 34 -1.37 -7.97 5.91
CA SER A 34 -2.12 -8.26 4.67
C SER A 34 -1.23 -8.39 3.42
N GLU A 35 -0.06 -7.76 3.44
CA GLU A 35 0.96 -7.84 2.39
C GLU A 35 1.73 -9.16 2.48
N LYS A 36 2.21 -9.51 3.69
CA LYS A 36 2.87 -10.79 3.95
C LYS A 36 1.96 -11.98 3.64
N ASP A 37 0.71 -11.92 4.10
CA ASP A 37 -0.25 -13.00 3.86
C ASP A 37 -0.59 -13.16 2.38
N ALA A 38 -0.69 -12.07 1.61
CA ALA A 38 -0.92 -12.15 0.17
C ALA A 38 0.28 -12.69 -0.59
N THR A 39 1.50 -12.29 -0.21
CA THR A 39 2.74 -12.81 -0.81
C THR A 39 2.93 -14.29 -0.48
N ARG A 40 2.68 -14.70 0.77
CA ARG A 40 2.74 -16.12 1.15
C ARG A 40 1.75 -16.96 0.35
N LYS A 41 0.47 -16.53 0.29
CA LYS A 41 -0.54 -17.23 -0.53
C LYS A 41 -0.15 -17.32 -2.00
N ALA A 42 0.45 -16.25 -2.54
CA ALA A 42 0.92 -16.23 -3.91
C ALA A 42 2.00 -17.28 -4.19
N VAL A 43 3.00 -17.36 -3.32
CA VAL A 43 4.09 -18.34 -3.42
C VAL A 43 3.55 -19.76 -3.28
N GLU A 44 2.68 -19.99 -2.29
CA GLU A 44 2.09 -21.32 -2.02
C GLU A 44 1.16 -21.80 -3.13
N GLU A 45 0.29 -20.93 -3.66
CA GLU A 45 -0.75 -21.33 -4.62
C GLU A 45 -0.25 -21.41 -6.06
N PHE A 46 0.75 -20.60 -6.42
CA PHE A 46 1.19 -20.44 -7.81
C PHE A 46 2.64 -20.87 -8.07
N GLY A 47 3.36 -21.33 -7.03
CA GLY A 47 4.74 -21.81 -7.18
C GLY A 47 5.71 -20.73 -7.64
N LEU A 48 5.41 -19.47 -7.32
CA LEU A 48 6.21 -18.32 -7.73
C LEU A 48 7.44 -18.19 -6.85
N ASP A 49 8.57 -17.81 -7.45
CA ASP A 49 9.73 -17.40 -6.68
C ASP A 49 9.39 -16.16 -5.83
N GLU A 50 9.81 -16.16 -4.57
CA GLU A 50 9.62 -15.01 -3.69
C GLU A 50 10.38 -13.81 -4.29
N PRO A 51 9.69 -12.69 -4.60
CA PRO A 51 10.37 -11.57 -5.23
C PRO A 51 11.35 -10.94 -4.25
N PRO A 52 12.43 -10.29 -4.73
CA PRO A 52 13.40 -9.61 -3.87
C PRO A 52 12.77 -8.57 -2.94
N SER A 53 11.67 -7.95 -3.35
CA SER A 53 10.96 -6.97 -2.53
C SER A 53 9.98 -7.58 -1.52
N GLY A 54 9.66 -8.88 -1.61
CA GLY A 54 8.71 -9.58 -0.73
C GLY A 54 7.25 -9.14 -0.89
N ARG A 55 6.89 -8.56 -2.04
CA ARG A 55 5.58 -7.91 -2.25
C ARG A 55 4.94 -8.33 -3.56
N LEU A 56 4.06 -9.32 -3.49
CA LEU A 56 3.28 -9.78 -4.64
C LEU A 56 1.85 -9.26 -4.59
N LEU A 57 1.41 -8.72 -5.71
CA LEU A 57 0.02 -8.56 -6.04
C LEU A 57 -0.41 -9.77 -6.87
N VAL A 58 -1.43 -10.49 -6.39
CA VAL A 58 -1.92 -11.69 -7.07
C VAL A 58 -3.42 -11.65 -7.23
N GLY A 59 -3.88 -12.20 -8.35
CA GLY A 59 -5.29 -12.41 -8.61
C GLY A 59 -5.52 -13.52 -9.61
N ARG A 60 -6.79 -13.93 -9.69
CA ARG A 60 -7.27 -14.97 -10.59
C ARG A 60 -8.62 -14.53 -11.16
N ALA A 61 -8.84 -14.82 -12.43
CA ALA A 61 -10.14 -14.68 -13.07
C ALA A 61 -10.35 -15.83 -14.07
N GLU A 62 -11.60 -16.10 -14.41
CA GLU A 62 -11.95 -17.04 -15.47
C GLU A 62 -12.68 -16.27 -16.56
N VAL A 63 -12.15 -16.35 -17.78
CA VAL A 63 -12.63 -15.57 -18.92
C VAL A 63 -12.85 -16.46 -20.13
N GLU A 64 -13.66 -15.97 -21.07
CA GLU A 64 -13.94 -16.66 -22.32
C GLU A 64 -12.77 -16.54 -23.31
N GLY A 65 -12.47 -17.63 -24.01
CA GLY A 65 -11.43 -17.68 -25.03
C GLY A 65 -10.41 -18.79 -24.80
N GLN A 66 -9.60 -19.03 -25.82
CA GLN A 66 -8.50 -20.00 -25.80
C GLN A 66 -7.25 -19.41 -25.13
N PRO A 67 -6.47 -20.19 -24.35
CA PRO A 67 -5.30 -19.70 -23.63
C PRO A 67 -4.31 -18.92 -24.52
N ALA A 68 -3.92 -19.49 -25.66
CA ALA A 68 -2.94 -18.89 -26.58
C ALA A 68 -3.39 -17.51 -27.11
N ALA A 69 -4.67 -17.38 -27.48
CA ALA A 69 -5.24 -16.13 -27.96
C ALA A 69 -5.27 -15.07 -26.85
N LEU A 70 -5.65 -15.46 -25.63
CA LEU A 70 -5.68 -14.55 -24.47
C LEU A 70 -4.28 -14.14 -24.03
N ALA A 71 -3.30 -15.04 -24.06
CA ALA A 71 -1.89 -14.73 -23.79
C ALA A 71 -1.34 -13.71 -24.80
N ALA A 72 -1.66 -13.88 -26.09
CA ALA A 72 -1.28 -12.91 -27.11
C ALA A 72 -1.91 -11.53 -26.89
N ARG A 73 -3.21 -11.48 -26.55
CA ARG A 73 -3.92 -10.22 -26.25
C ARG A 73 -3.40 -9.56 -24.98
N ALA A 74 -3.09 -10.33 -23.94
CA ALA A 74 -2.51 -9.82 -22.71
C ALA A 74 -1.14 -9.20 -22.96
N ALA A 75 -0.26 -9.87 -23.71
CA ALA A 75 1.04 -9.33 -24.09
C ALA A 75 0.90 -8.02 -24.87
N ALA A 76 -0.02 -7.96 -25.84
CA ALA A 76 -0.28 -6.74 -26.62
C ALA A 76 -0.84 -5.60 -25.77
N ALA A 77 -1.77 -5.88 -24.85
CA ALA A 77 -2.36 -4.89 -23.97
C ALA A 77 -1.36 -4.34 -22.94
N LEU A 78 -0.54 -5.23 -22.35
CA LEU A 78 0.53 -4.86 -21.41
C LEU A 78 1.64 -4.04 -22.10
N ALA A 79 1.97 -4.36 -23.35
CA ALA A 79 2.96 -3.62 -24.14
C ALA A 79 2.47 -2.22 -24.56
N ASN A 80 1.18 -1.92 -24.47
CA ASN A 80 0.63 -0.63 -24.88
C ASN A 80 0.56 0.37 -23.70
N PRO A 81 1.46 1.37 -23.64
CA PRO A 81 1.54 2.29 -22.51
C PRO A 81 0.32 3.19 -22.37
N TRP A 82 -0.46 3.39 -23.44
CA TRP A 82 -1.64 4.25 -23.44
C TRP A 82 -2.90 3.55 -22.92
N LYS A 83 -2.95 2.21 -23.03
CA LYS A 83 -4.06 1.40 -22.54
C LYS A 83 -3.83 0.89 -21.12
N SER A 84 -2.58 0.78 -20.69
CA SER A 84 -2.21 0.23 -19.40
C SER A 84 -2.20 1.29 -18.30
N GLN A 85 -3.14 1.20 -17.35
CA GLN A 85 -3.09 1.97 -16.10
C GLN A 85 -1.92 1.56 -15.18
N LEU A 86 -1.18 0.50 -15.55
CA LEU A 86 -0.05 -0.03 -14.78
C LEU A 86 1.27 0.69 -15.09
N GLY A 87 1.26 1.59 -16.07
CA GLY A 87 2.46 2.25 -16.60
C GLY A 87 3.14 1.44 -17.71
N PRO A 88 4.32 1.91 -18.17
CA PRO A 88 5.04 1.26 -19.26
C PRO A 88 5.64 -0.07 -18.81
N LEU A 89 5.31 -1.14 -19.52
CA LEU A 89 5.80 -2.50 -19.28
C LEU A 89 6.52 -3.03 -20.52
N LYS A 90 7.55 -3.84 -20.30
CA LYS A 90 8.27 -4.60 -21.31
C LYS A 90 7.89 -6.06 -21.18
N ILE A 91 7.49 -6.69 -22.28
CA ILE A 91 7.30 -8.13 -22.34
C ILE A 91 8.67 -8.79 -22.42
N LEU A 92 8.98 -9.65 -21.45
CA LEU A 92 10.23 -10.40 -21.40
C LEU A 92 10.09 -11.74 -22.11
N THR A 93 8.95 -12.40 -21.94
CA THR A 93 8.67 -13.71 -22.53
C THR A 93 7.18 -13.84 -22.80
N LYS A 94 6.83 -14.46 -23.92
CA LYS A 94 5.45 -14.81 -24.30
C LYS A 94 5.45 -16.24 -24.85
N SER A 95 4.62 -17.10 -24.27
CA SER A 95 4.19 -18.40 -24.78
C SER A 95 2.67 -18.45 -24.89
N ASP A 96 2.13 -19.60 -25.26
CA ASP A 96 0.68 -19.82 -25.38
C ASP A 96 -0.04 -19.83 -24.01
N ASP A 97 0.68 -20.14 -22.96
CA ASP A 97 0.17 -20.33 -21.60
C ASP A 97 0.77 -19.33 -20.61
N ARG A 98 1.72 -18.49 -21.02
CA ARG A 98 2.45 -17.61 -20.10
C ARG A 98 2.88 -16.29 -20.74
N VAL A 99 2.75 -15.21 -19.98
CA VAL A 99 3.29 -13.89 -20.32
C VAL A 99 4.09 -13.38 -19.14
N VAL A 100 5.39 -13.14 -19.34
CA VAL A 100 6.28 -12.54 -18.34
C VAL A 100 6.60 -11.11 -18.75
N PHE A 101 6.47 -10.18 -17.82
CA PHE A 101 6.66 -8.75 -18.08
C PHE A 101 7.45 -8.07 -16.96
N GLU A 102 7.98 -6.89 -17.25
CA GLU A 102 8.72 -6.06 -16.31
C GLU A 102 8.43 -4.57 -16.55
N GLY A 103 8.26 -3.80 -15.47
CA GLY A 103 8.14 -2.35 -15.55
C GLY A 103 9.40 -1.67 -16.09
N VAL A 104 9.24 -0.78 -17.09
CA VAL A 104 10.35 -0.07 -17.74
C VAL A 104 10.75 1.18 -16.95
N GLY A 105 12.04 1.52 -16.96
CA GLY A 105 12.57 2.83 -16.57
C GLY A 105 12.87 3.00 -15.07
N GLN A 106 13.48 1.99 -14.47
CA GLN A 106 13.88 2.03 -13.05
C GLN A 106 15.19 2.76 -12.78
N ASP A 107 16.06 2.92 -13.79
CA ASP A 107 17.42 3.41 -13.55
C ASP A 107 17.53 4.96 -13.54
N ALA A 108 16.43 5.66 -13.83
CA ALA A 108 16.40 7.12 -13.74
C ALA A 108 16.16 7.56 -12.29
N ALA A 109 17.24 7.67 -11.52
CA ALA A 109 17.26 8.32 -10.21
C ALA A 109 16.55 9.69 -10.31
N GLY A 110 15.37 9.81 -9.73
CA GLY A 110 14.58 11.05 -9.74
C GLY A 110 13.10 10.89 -10.13
N GLN A 111 12.70 9.82 -10.83
CA GLN A 111 11.27 9.50 -11.06
C GLN A 111 10.67 8.72 -9.89
N ALA A 112 10.86 9.26 -8.69
CA ALA A 112 10.11 8.86 -7.51
C ALA A 112 8.67 9.33 -7.68
N GLY A 113 7.75 8.42 -7.98
CA GLY A 113 6.36 8.84 -8.09
C GLY A 113 5.37 7.69 -8.07
N TRP A 114 5.22 6.98 -9.18
CA TRP A 114 3.96 6.27 -9.42
C TRP A 114 4.09 4.94 -10.14
N ARG A 115 5.32 4.48 -10.44
CA ARG A 115 5.53 3.16 -11.06
C ARG A 115 5.46 2.09 -9.98
N ILE A 116 4.26 1.53 -9.85
CA ILE A 116 3.91 0.59 -8.80
C ILE A 116 4.35 -0.84 -9.17
N VAL A 117 4.36 -1.19 -10.46
CA VAL A 117 4.60 -2.55 -10.95
C VAL A 117 6.07 -2.77 -11.32
N GLY A 118 6.67 -3.82 -10.73
CA GLY A 118 7.99 -4.34 -11.06
C GLY A 118 7.90 -5.46 -12.09
N ARG A 119 8.48 -6.61 -11.76
CA ARG A 119 8.34 -7.83 -12.57
C ARG A 119 7.03 -8.53 -12.29
N GLY A 120 6.38 -9.09 -13.30
CA GLY A 120 5.20 -9.90 -13.12
C GLY A 120 5.04 -10.96 -14.20
N GLU A 121 4.07 -11.82 -13.99
CA GLU A 121 3.70 -12.86 -14.91
C GLU A 121 2.21 -13.17 -14.88
N MET A 122 1.72 -13.69 -15.99
CA MET A 122 0.37 -14.20 -16.16
C MET A 122 0.44 -15.62 -16.71
N HIS A 123 -0.36 -16.52 -16.15
CA HIS A 123 -0.53 -17.90 -16.57
C HIS A 123 -1.95 -18.11 -17.08
N PHE A 124 -2.08 -18.86 -18.18
CA PHE A 124 -3.33 -19.11 -18.89
C PHE A 124 -3.53 -20.62 -18.98
N ALA A 125 -4.52 -21.14 -18.26
CA ALA A 125 -4.85 -22.56 -18.25
C ALA A 125 -6.28 -22.78 -18.74
N SER A 126 -6.52 -23.84 -19.52
CA SER A 126 -7.89 -24.19 -19.92
C SER A 126 -8.71 -24.57 -18.69
N ALA A 127 -9.88 -23.97 -18.55
CA ALA A 127 -10.86 -24.22 -17.48
C ALA A 127 -12.16 -24.89 -18.01
N GLY A 128 -12.17 -25.26 -19.29
CA GLY A 128 -13.31 -25.87 -19.97
C GLY A 128 -13.42 -25.45 -21.45
N PRO A 129 -14.50 -25.86 -22.14
CA PRO A 129 -14.75 -25.47 -23.51
C PRO A 129 -14.82 -23.94 -23.63
N ASN A 130 -13.90 -23.35 -24.39
CA ASN A 130 -13.78 -21.90 -24.61
C ASN A 130 -13.65 -21.07 -23.30
N ARG A 131 -13.12 -21.66 -22.23
CA ARG A 131 -12.87 -20.96 -20.96
C ARG A 131 -11.41 -21.11 -20.56
N THR A 132 -10.84 -20.01 -20.09
CA THR A 132 -9.45 -19.94 -19.62
C THR A 132 -9.43 -19.34 -18.22
N ALA A 133 -8.80 -20.05 -17.29
CA ALA A 133 -8.39 -19.49 -16.00
C ALA A 133 -7.10 -18.69 -16.21
N VAL A 134 -7.15 -17.42 -15.85
CA VAL A 134 -6.01 -16.51 -15.88
C VAL A 134 -5.59 -16.23 -14.44
N VAL A 135 -4.37 -16.61 -14.13
CA VAL A 135 -3.71 -16.28 -12.87
C VAL A 135 -2.66 -15.23 -13.18
N TYR A 136 -2.56 -14.18 -12.37
CA TYR A 136 -1.49 -13.22 -12.50
C TYR A 136 -0.82 -12.95 -11.17
N ALA A 137 0.47 -12.66 -11.24
CA ALA A 137 1.25 -12.17 -10.13
C ALA A 137 2.19 -11.06 -10.58
N ALA A 138 2.23 -9.98 -9.82
CA ALA A 138 3.04 -8.83 -10.13
C ALA A 138 3.71 -8.30 -8.86
N GLU A 139 5.02 -8.12 -8.93
CA GLU A 139 5.80 -7.47 -7.90
C GLU A 139 5.36 -6.00 -7.77
N LEU A 140 5.09 -5.56 -6.54
CA LEU A 140 4.86 -4.16 -6.25
C LEU A 140 6.15 -3.51 -5.75
N ARG A 141 6.83 -2.73 -6.61
CA ARG A 141 8.09 -2.05 -6.25
C ARG A 141 7.85 -0.69 -5.59
N GLY A 142 6.76 0.00 -5.91
CA GLY A 142 6.38 1.29 -5.31
C GLY A 142 5.87 1.17 -3.86
N GLY A 143 5.87 2.27 -3.11
CA GLY A 143 5.15 2.40 -1.84
C GLY A 143 5.82 1.85 -0.57
N GLN A 144 7.00 1.21 -0.66
CA GLN A 144 7.72 0.72 0.54
C GLN A 144 8.11 1.88 1.47
N TRP A 145 8.57 2.97 0.88
CA TRP A 145 8.88 4.20 1.61
C TRP A 145 7.65 4.74 2.37
N MET A 146 6.43 4.57 1.84
CA MET A 146 5.20 4.98 2.52
C MET A 146 4.98 4.16 3.80
N LEU A 147 5.15 2.83 3.74
CA LEU A 147 5.07 2.00 4.94
C LEU A 147 6.22 2.28 5.93
N LEU A 148 7.42 2.59 5.43
CA LEU A 148 8.53 3.00 6.29
C LEU A 148 8.24 4.31 7.01
N LEU A 149 7.72 5.32 6.30
CA LEU A 149 7.28 6.58 6.90
C LEU A 149 6.14 6.34 7.89
N ALA A 150 5.15 5.52 7.55
CA ALA A 150 4.06 5.20 8.47
C ALA A 150 4.58 4.61 9.79
N LYS A 151 5.51 3.64 9.71
CA LYS A 151 6.17 3.06 10.90
C LYS A 151 6.99 4.09 11.67
N LEU A 152 7.76 4.92 10.96
CA LEU A 152 8.54 5.99 11.57
C LEU A 152 7.63 6.94 12.36
N PHE A 153 6.53 7.41 11.78
CA PHE A 153 5.58 8.29 12.44
C PHE A 153 4.84 7.62 13.60
N VAL A 154 4.63 6.29 13.58
CA VAL A 154 4.13 5.57 14.76
C VAL A 154 5.15 5.66 15.91
N VAL A 155 6.44 5.41 15.65
CA VAL A 155 7.49 5.48 16.68
C VAL A 155 7.66 6.90 17.20
N LEU A 156 7.77 7.88 16.30
CA LEU A 156 7.88 9.29 16.65
C LEU A 156 6.63 9.79 17.38
N GLY A 157 5.44 9.33 16.99
CA GLY A 157 4.19 9.66 17.65
C GLY A 157 4.18 9.23 19.12
N LEU A 158 4.67 8.02 19.43
CA LEU A 158 4.79 7.55 20.81
C LEU A 158 5.81 8.38 21.61
N ALA A 159 7.00 8.58 21.03
CA ALA A 159 8.06 9.35 21.68
C ALA A 159 7.61 10.78 22.00
N THR A 160 6.95 11.44 21.05
CA THR A 160 6.37 12.77 21.23
C THR A 160 5.28 12.77 22.29
N LEU A 161 4.35 11.80 22.29
CA LEU A 161 3.28 11.72 23.29
C LEU A 161 3.85 11.63 24.71
N LEU A 162 4.87 10.79 24.92
CA LEU A 162 5.52 10.62 26.22
C LEU A 162 6.35 11.85 26.62
N ALA A 163 7.18 12.36 25.71
CA ALA A 163 8.07 13.50 26.00
C ALA A 163 7.28 14.79 26.25
N VAL A 164 6.29 15.10 25.41
CA VAL A 164 5.43 16.28 25.58
C VAL A 164 4.56 16.11 26.83
N GLY A 165 3.98 14.93 27.06
CA GLY A 165 3.20 14.67 28.26
C GLY A 165 4.01 14.89 29.54
N ALA A 166 5.24 14.37 29.60
CA ALA A 166 6.15 14.57 30.72
C ALA A 166 6.54 16.05 30.90
N LEU A 167 6.90 16.74 29.80
CA LEU A 167 7.26 18.15 29.83
C LEU A 167 6.12 19.02 30.37
N LEU A 168 4.89 18.79 29.91
CA LEU A 168 3.72 19.52 30.37
C LEU A 168 3.42 19.25 31.85
N LEU A 169 3.56 18.00 32.30
CA LEU A 169 3.39 17.66 33.71
C LEU A 169 4.41 18.34 34.62
N VAL A 170 5.67 18.44 34.18
CA VAL A 170 6.77 18.96 35.00
C VAL A 170 6.85 20.48 34.95
N VAL A 171 6.57 21.11 33.79
CA VAL A 171 6.82 22.54 33.57
C VAL A 171 5.53 23.36 33.55
N VAL A 172 4.49 22.86 32.87
CA VAL A 172 3.28 23.66 32.61
C VAL A 172 2.28 23.53 33.75
N VAL A 173 1.97 22.30 34.19
CA VAL A 173 0.99 22.07 35.27
C VAL A 173 1.31 22.83 36.56
N PRO A 174 2.56 22.84 37.07
CA PRO A 174 2.87 23.58 38.30
C PRO A 174 3.12 25.08 38.08
N HIS A 175 3.08 25.58 36.84
CA HIS A 175 3.32 26.99 36.55
C HIS A 175 2.31 27.86 37.32
N PRO A 176 2.69 28.98 37.97
CA PRO A 176 1.77 29.78 38.78
C PRO A 176 0.67 30.45 37.94
N ASP A 177 1.01 30.92 36.73
CA ASP A 177 0.07 31.62 35.84
C ASP A 177 -0.92 30.65 35.14
N PRO A 178 -2.26 30.81 35.35
CA PRO A 178 -3.29 30.03 34.67
C PRO A 178 -3.38 30.24 33.16
N ALA A 179 -2.94 31.39 32.63
CA ALA A 179 -2.95 31.67 31.20
C ALA A 179 -1.98 30.73 30.46
N VAL A 180 -0.78 30.53 31.02
CA VAL A 180 0.23 29.60 30.49
C VAL A 180 -0.32 28.17 30.42
N ARG A 181 -1.00 27.69 31.47
CA ARG A 181 -1.63 26.36 31.48
C ARG A 181 -2.65 26.20 30.36
N THR A 182 -3.48 27.21 30.15
CA THR A 182 -4.56 27.19 29.16
C THR A 182 -4.00 27.22 27.73
N GLN A 183 -3.03 28.11 27.47
CA GLN A 183 -2.40 28.24 26.16
C GLN A 183 -1.62 26.98 25.78
N ALA A 184 -0.88 26.39 26.72
CA ALA A 184 -0.15 25.16 26.48
C ALA A 184 -1.08 24.00 26.10
N VAL A 185 -2.21 23.84 26.79
CA VAL A 185 -3.22 22.82 26.45
C VAL A 185 -3.79 23.03 25.04
N GLN A 186 -4.05 24.28 24.64
CA GLN A 186 -4.52 24.60 23.28
C GLN A 186 -3.45 24.26 22.23
N MET A 187 -2.17 24.51 22.50
CA MET A 187 -1.08 24.17 21.57
C MET A 187 -0.93 22.65 21.39
N VAL A 188 -1.24 21.85 22.41
CA VAL A 188 -1.21 20.37 22.29
C VAL A 188 -2.25 19.86 21.29
N GLN A 189 -3.41 20.52 21.17
CA GLN A 189 -4.42 20.17 20.17
C GLN A 189 -3.92 20.41 18.73
N ALA A 190 -2.94 21.29 18.55
CA ALA A 190 -2.30 21.52 17.25
C ALA A 190 -1.25 20.45 16.89
N VAL A 191 -1.00 19.45 17.74
CA VAL A 191 0.01 18.40 17.49
C VAL A 191 -0.51 17.40 16.45
N HIS A 192 -0.25 17.73 15.19
CA HIS A 192 -0.56 17.00 13.96
C HIS A 192 0.20 15.68 13.77
N PHE A 193 0.82 15.09 14.79
CA PHE A 193 1.71 13.93 14.60
C PHE A 193 1.01 12.57 14.59
N LEU A 194 -0.28 12.50 14.94
CA LEU A 194 -1.02 11.23 15.02
C LEU A 194 -1.70 10.81 13.72
N TRP A 195 -1.99 11.74 12.80
CA TRP A 195 -2.62 11.43 11.52
C TRP A 195 -1.68 10.90 10.41
N PRO A 196 -0.37 11.28 10.33
CA PRO A 196 0.50 10.85 9.25
C PRO A 196 0.60 9.33 9.05
N PRO A 197 0.65 8.47 10.10
CA PRO A 197 0.61 7.03 9.92
C PRO A 197 -0.59 6.56 9.10
N PHE A 198 -1.78 7.13 9.35
CA PHE A 198 -2.99 6.80 8.61
C PHE A 198 -2.92 7.27 7.17
N LEU A 199 -2.37 8.47 6.93
CA LEU A 199 -2.15 8.97 5.57
C LEU A 199 -1.25 8.03 4.78
N PHE A 200 -0.05 7.73 5.29
CA PHE A 200 0.93 6.96 4.52
C PHE A 200 0.50 5.50 4.33
N ALA A 201 -0.03 4.85 5.36
CA ALA A 201 -0.57 3.50 5.22
C ALA A 201 -1.84 3.47 4.36
N GLY A 202 -2.66 4.52 4.40
CA GLY A 202 -3.84 4.69 3.56
C GLY A 202 -3.49 4.88 2.08
N LEU A 203 -2.52 5.73 1.77
CA LEU A 203 -1.97 5.90 0.43
C LEU A 203 -1.37 4.59 -0.10
N TYR A 204 -0.62 3.88 0.73
CA TYR A 204 -0.09 2.56 0.39
C TYR A 204 -1.22 1.56 0.04
N ARG A 205 -2.26 1.47 0.89
CA ARG A 205 -3.40 0.59 0.64
C ARG A 205 -4.17 0.99 -0.62
N SER A 206 -4.34 2.29 -0.85
CA SER A 206 -4.98 2.84 -2.05
C SER A 206 -4.21 2.46 -3.31
N ALA A 207 -2.90 2.70 -3.35
CA ALA A 207 -2.05 2.36 -4.49
C ALA A 207 -2.11 0.86 -4.82
N ARG A 208 -2.06 -0.01 -3.80
CA ARG A 208 -2.21 -1.46 -3.98
C ARG A 208 -3.58 -1.84 -4.53
N ARG A 209 -4.66 -1.21 -4.05
CA ARG A 209 -6.02 -1.44 -4.54
C ARG A 209 -6.17 -0.98 -6.00
N THR A 210 -5.61 0.17 -6.35
CA THR A 210 -5.63 0.68 -7.73
C THR A 210 -4.87 -0.25 -8.67
N ALA A 211 -3.67 -0.70 -8.30
CA ALA A 211 -2.90 -1.65 -9.10
C ALA A 211 -3.67 -2.97 -9.28
N ARG A 212 -4.29 -3.49 -8.22
CA ARG A 212 -5.17 -4.66 -8.28
C ARG A 212 -6.32 -4.48 -9.26
N ALA A 213 -7.06 -3.39 -9.12
CA ALA A 213 -8.19 -3.08 -9.98
C ALA A 213 -7.76 -2.96 -11.44
N ALA A 214 -6.61 -2.36 -11.73
CA ALA A 214 -6.08 -2.26 -13.08
C ALA A 214 -5.77 -3.64 -13.70
N PHE A 215 -5.18 -4.57 -12.94
CA PHE A 215 -5.00 -5.95 -13.41
C PHE A 215 -6.32 -6.71 -13.57
N GLU A 216 -7.26 -6.56 -12.64
CA GLU A 216 -8.58 -7.19 -12.75
C GLU A 216 -9.34 -6.68 -13.97
N VAL A 217 -9.30 -5.37 -14.24
CA VAL A 217 -9.89 -4.77 -15.44
C VAL A 217 -9.20 -5.30 -16.69
N LEU A 218 -7.87 -5.35 -16.73
CA LEU A 218 -7.12 -5.88 -17.86
C LEU A 218 -7.54 -7.32 -18.17
N VAL A 219 -7.50 -8.21 -17.17
CA VAL A 219 -7.78 -9.65 -17.34
C VAL A 219 -9.23 -9.88 -17.76
N ASN A 220 -10.20 -9.25 -17.10
CA ASN A 220 -11.62 -9.43 -17.43
C ASN A 220 -11.99 -8.89 -18.82
N ASN A 221 -11.19 -7.99 -19.39
CA ASN A 221 -11.44 -7.42 -20.73
C ASN A 221 -10.62 -8.07 -21.86
N LEU A 222 -9.75 -9.04 -21.57
CA LEU A 222 -9.00 -9.78 -22.60
C LEU A 222 -9.87 -10.42 -23.71
N PRO A 223 -11.08 -10.94 -23.42
CA PRO A 223 -11.94 -11.49 -24.47
C PRO A 223 -12.41 -10.44 -25.48
N TYR A 224 -12.50 -9.18 -25.06
CA TYR A 224 -13.06 -8.06 -25.84
C TYR A 224 -12.01 -7.11 -26.39
N SER A 225 -10.74 -7.23 -25.98
CA SER A 225 -9.66 -6.43 -26.55
C SER A 225 -9.45 -6.85 -28.00
N ALA A 226 -9.75 -5.93 -28.93
CA ALA A 226 -9.55 -6.13 -30.36
C ALA A 226 -8.09 -6.52 -30.65
N GLU A 227 -7.92 -7.45 -31.59
CA GLU A 227 -6.60 -7.74 -32.15
C GLU A 227 -6.10 -6.46 -32.82
N VAL A 228 -5.04 -5.88 -32.24
CA VAL A 228 -4.31 -4.83 -32.93
C VAL A 228 -3.46 -5.56 -33.96
N SER A 229 -4.01 -5.71 -35.16
CA SER A 229 -3.34 -6.21 -36.35
C SER A 229 -2.20 -5.29 -36.77
#